data_AF-A0A432R0U1-F1
#
_entry.id   AF-A0A432R0U1-F1
#
_cell.length_a   1.000
_cell.length_b   1.000
_cell.length_c   1.000
_cell.angle_alpha   90.00
_cell.angle_beta   90.00
_cell.angle_gamma   90.00
#
_symmetry.space_group_name_H-M   'P 1'
#
loop_
_entity.id
_entity.type
_entity.pdbx_description
1 polymer ?
#
loop_
_entity_poly.entity_id
_entity_poly.type
_entity_poly.pdbx_seq_one_letter_code
_entity_poly.pdbx_strand_id
1 'polypeptide(L)'
;MAEEFATFESFYVESLAIGWILSAIIAIAVGFIVFFTGGTASPIVISIGSWIGSLAGYSGIAATNYGLALIGFGSLATGGLGIAGGIAILTAALTFSTEVIIDYTLTTAINTYNYHKFVDDSKKMLTLPIPQNEDGSSEYEKIVEYLKESIDTEKPLFTESNQKVLQHALDQFKIVTDDSKERIKDYVLRSYLLFVRNRYREAKEDAQKAIELAREQKLRRTLPAFIYAVSTLYEEKFDYDQLTTNYFRYAILAEPDNAFIPLMFAIYLDRLLYRMNDNTDLNHKSLDKVKEIAMEIKDEEIKAQSLMILLMRYFIRIKIEQQKILALAESENDRIKESPKTLDILKRSLEEYKALLVSMKPILHMKVLEEAIKENNQIVIVYAKYEESTHYLEKVVQELEEFQEALHMRIEKEDSATSDIKNISKNMVLIGTGIFLLLLIVIGWRWLVSRNKMS
;
A
#
# COMPACT_ATOMS: atom_id res chain seq x y z
N MET A 1 -15.34 36.62 12.13
CA MET A 1 -14.84 35.27 11.84
C MET A 1 -13.58 35.06 12.66
N ALA A 2 -13.40 33.89 13.29
CA ALA A 2 -12.12 33.58 13.89
C ALA A 2 -11.10 33.49 12.73
N GLU A 3 -10.03 34.24 12.85
CA GLU A 3 -8.96 34.30 11.87
C GLU A 3 -8.26 32.93 11.85
N GLU A 4 -8.23 32.28 10.68
CA GLU A 4 -7.78 30.90 10.54
C GLU A 4 -6.33 30.84 10.05
N PHE A 5 -5.48 30.10 10.77
CA PHE A 5 -4.03 30.11 10.53
C PHE A 5 -3.43 28.73 10.22
N ALA A 6 -4.20 27.66 10.42
CA ALA A 6 -3.72 26.28 10.28
C ALA A 6 -4.76 25.35 9.63
N THR A 7 -5.62 25.92 8.80
CA THR A 7 -6.67 25.20 8.06
C THR A 7 -6.34 25.09 6.59
N PHE A 8 -6.99 24.15 5.88
CA PHE A 8 -6.88 24.11 4.42
C PHE A 8 -7.46 25.39 3.81
N GLU A 9 -8.60 25.86 4.32
CA GLU A 9 -9.20 27.14 3.96
C GLU A 9 -8.18 28.30 4.03
N SER A 10 -7.41 28.38 5.13
CA SER A 10 -6.40 29.43 5.33
C SER A 10 -5.18 29.37 4.39
N PHE A 11 -4.94 28.23 3.73
CA PHE A 11 -3.80 28.03 2.82
C PHE A 11 -4.19 28.09 1.35
N TYR A 12 -5.44 27.81 0.99
CA TYR A 12 -5.85 27.64 -0.40
C TYR A 12 -6.91 28.65 -0.90
N VAL A 13 -7.52 29.45 -0.02
CA VAL A 13 -8.61 30.44 -0.30
C VAL A 13 -9.82 29.80 -1.02
N GLU A 14 -11.01 30.40 -0.91
CA GLU A 14 -12.17 30.09 -1.77
C GLU A 14 -11.91 30.48 -3.25
N SER A 15 -10.85 29.97 -3.89
CA SER A 15 -10.69 30.17 -5.33
C SER A 15 -11.64 29.22 -6.08
N LEU A 16 -12.01 29.61 -7.30
CA LEU A 16 -12.74 28.84 -8.32
C LEU A 16 -12.18 27.41 -8.59
N ALA A 17 -11.10 27.03 -7.92
CA ALA A 17 -10.49 25.70 -7.89
C ALA A 17 -11.34 24.59 -7.22
N ILE A 18 -12.51 24.88 -6.65
CA ILE A 18 -13.33 23.84 -5.99
C ILE A 18 -14.06 22.93 -7.00
N GLY A 19 -14.47 23.45 -8.16
CA GLY A 19 -15.23 22.68 -9.17
C GLY A 19 -14.44 21.56 -9.86
N TRP A 20 -13.12 21.55 -9.67
CA TRP A 20 -12.22 20.67 -10.40
C TRP A 20 -11.97 19.33 -9.71
N ILE A 21 -11.98 19.32 -8.38
CA ILE A 21 -11.93 18.10 -7.56
C ILE A 21 -13.21 17.29 -7.82
N LEU A 22 -14.33 17.98 -7.98
CA LEU A 22 -15.63 17.42 -8.37
C LEU A 22 -15.59 16.68 -9.71
N SER A 23 -15.12 17.40 -10.72
CA SER A 23 -14.94 16.95 -12.09
C SER A 23 -14.01 15.75 -12.19
N ALA A 24 -12.94 15.75 -11.38
CA ALA A 24 -11.91 14.74 -11.44
C ALA A 24 -12.40 13.32 -11.13
N ILE A 25 -13.45 13.17 -10.32
CA ILE A 25 -13.82 11.88 -9.73
C ILE A 25 -14.82 11.11 -10.59
N ILE A 26 -15.68 11.80 -11.33
CA ILE A 26 -16.46 11.19 -12.43
C ILE A 26 -15.49 10.55 -13.45
N ALA A 27 -14.37 11.24 -13.69
CA ALA A 27 -13.30 10.76 -14.54
C ALA A 27 -12.58 9.52 -13.93
N ILE A 28 -12.35 9.48 -12.61
CA ILE A 28 -11.76 8.32 -11.91
C ILE A 28 -12.56 7.04 -12.16
N ALA A 29 -13.89 7.08 -12.08
CA ALA A 29 -14.75 5.91 -12.30
C ALA A 29 -14.57 5.34 -13.72
N VAL A 30 -14.43 6.21 -14.74
CA VAL A 30 -14.21 5.78 -16.13
C VAL A 30 -12.78 5.25 -16.33
N GLY A 31 -11.77 5.89 -15.72
CA GLY A 31 -10.37 5.44 -15.79
C GLY A 31 -10.15 4.07 -15.12
N PHE A 32 -10.84 3.82 -14.00
CA PHE A 32 -10.88 2.52 -13.32
C PHE A 32 -11.36 1.38 -14.22
N ILE A 33 -12.46 1.62 -14.94
CA ILE A 33 -13.08 0.61 -15.82
C ILE A 33 -12.09 0.18 -16.89
N VAL A 34 -11.50 1.16 -17.57
CA VAL A 34 -10.53 0.90 -18.63
C VAL A 34 -9.34 0.12 -18.07
N PHE A 35 -8.90 0.44 -16.86
CA PHE A 35 -7.85 -0.31 -16.19
C PHE A 35 -8.28 -1.77 -15.94
N PHE A 36 -9.37 -2.04 -15.20
CA PHE A 36 -9.76 -3.42 -14.86
C PHE A 36 -10.30 -4.25 -16.03
N THR A 37 -10.59 -3.62 -17.17
CA THR A 37 -10.98 -4.28 -18.42
C THR A 37 -9.83 -4.47 -19.42
N GLY A 38 -8.60 -4.05 -19.07
CA GLY A 38 -7.38 -4.34 -19.85
C GLY A 38 -6.91 -3.25 -20.83
N GLY A 39 -7.50 -2.06 -20.78
CA GLY A 39 -7.20 -0.94 -21.67
C GLY A 39 -6.24 0.11 -21.11
N THR A 40 -5.21 -0.25 -20.33
CA THR A 40 -4.35 0.69 -19.59
C THR A 40 -3.65 1.80 -20.39
N ALA A 41 -3.64 1.72 -21.71
CA ALA A 41 -3.14 2.77 -22.63
C ALA A 41 -4.25 3.43 -23.47
N SER A 42 -5.52 3.31 -23.08
CA SER A 42 -6.60 3.88 -23.89
C SER A 42 -6.54 5.42 -23.86
N PRO A 43 -6.80 6.10 -25.00
CA PRO A 43 -6.89 7.55 -25.07
C PRO A 43 -7.84 8.17 -24.04
N ILE A 44 -8.80 7.41 -23.52
CA ILE A 44 -9.79 7.84 -22.53
C ILE A 44 -9.15 7.99 -21.14
N VAL A 45 -8.26 7.08 -20.73
CA VAL A 45 -7.55 7.18 -19.44
C VAL A 45 -6.58 8.35 -19.44
N ILE A 46 -5.90 8.58 -20.56
CA ILE A 46 -4.99 9.71 -20.76
C ILE A 46 -5.76 11.03 -20.75
N SER A 47 -6.89 11.13 -21.45
CA SER A 47 -7.68 12.38 -21.48
C SER A 47 -8.29 12.72 -20.12
N ILE A 48 -8.75 11.73 -19.38
CA ILE A 48 -9.24 11.85 -18.01
C ILE A 48 -8.13 12.32 -17.07
N GLY A 49 -6.97 11.66 -17.11
CA GLY A 49 -5.80 12.09 -16.34
C GLY A 49 -5.45 13.53 -16.67
N SER A 50 -5.36 13.87 -17.97
CA SER A 50 -5.04 15.22 -18.46
C SER A 50 -6.01 16.26 -17.94
N TRP A 51 -7.29 15.94 -17.91
CA TRP A 51 -8.30 16.85 -17.42
C TRP A 51 -8.13 17.09 -15.92
N ILE A 52 -8.04 16.02 -15.11
CA ILE A 52 -7.86 16.10 -13.65
C ILE A 52 -6.64 16.91 -13.25
N GLY A 53 -5.49 16.68 -13.87
CA GLY A 53 -4.32 17.45 -13.48
C GLY A 53 -4.32 18.86 -14.04
N SER A 54 -4.99 19.14 -15.16
CA SER A 54 -5.10 20.51 -15.70
C SER A 54 -5.85 21.40 -14.72
N LEU A 55 -6.81 20.78 -14.07
CA LEU A 55 -7.66 21.28 -13.03
C LEU A 55 -6.90 21.52 -11.71
N ALA A 56 -5.96 20.66 -11.33
CA ALA A 56 -5.04 20.87 -10.21
C ALA A 56 -3.97 21.95 -10.46
N GLY A 57 -4.16 22.80 -11.48
CA GLY A 57 -3.25 23.85 -11.88
C GLY A 57 -2.09 23.36 -12.72
N TYR A 58 -2.03 22.09 -13.12
CA TYR A 58 -1.01 21.62 -14.05
C TYR A 58 -1.40 21.88 -15.51
N SER A 59 -0.53 21.58 -16.47
CA SER A 59 -0.92 21.54 -17.88
C SER A 59 -0.26 20.36 -18.61
N GLY A 60 -0.74 20.05 -19.81
CA GLY A 60 -0.12 19.06 -20.70
C GLY A 60 0.05 17.65 -20.10
N ILE A 61 1.27 17.11 -20.17
CA ILE A 61 1.60 15.75 -19.67
C ILE A 61 1.64 15.71 -18.14
N ALA A 62 2.01 16.83 -17.48
CA ALA A 62 2.00 16.90 -16.02
C ALA A 62 0.60 16.74 -15.47
N ALA A 63 -0.34 17.41 -16.12
CA ALA A 63 -1.74 17.25 -15.84
C ALA A 63 -2.18 15.79 -15.97
N THR A 64 -1.80 15.11 -17.06
CA THR A 64 -2.07 13.66 -17.22
C THR A 64 -1.56 12.84 -16.05
N ASN A 65 -0.29 13.01 -15.71
CA ASN A 65 0.36 12.21 -14.69
C ASN A 65 -0.22 12.47 -13.30
N TYR A 66 -0.54 13.72 -12.98
CA TYR A 66 -1.18 14.07 -11.71
C TYR A 66 -2.58 13.46 -11.60
N GLY A 67 -3.37 13.53 -12.67
CA GLY A 67 -4.68 12.91 -12.71
C GLY A 67 -4.64 11.38 -12.61
N LEU A 68 -3.74 10.74 -13.34
CA LEU A 68 -3.52 9.29 -13.24
C LEU A 68 -3.04 8.88 -11.84
N ALA A 69 -2.23 9.70 -11.19
CA ALA A 69 -1.84 9.47 -9.80
C ALA A 69 -3.05 9.55 -8.85
N LEU A 70 -3.94 10.54 -9.02
CA LEU A 70 -5.18 10.68 -8.23
C LEU A 70 -6.13 9.48 -8.40
N ILE A 71 -6.24 8.95 -9.63
CA ILE A 71 -7.06 7.77 -9.96
C ILE A 71 -6.61 6.51 -9.20
N GLY A 72 -5.42 6.50 -8.61
CA GLY A 72 -4.99 5.42 -7.72
C GLY A 72 -3.88 4.54 -8.27
N PHE A 73 -3.09 5.03 -9.24
CA PHE A 73 -1.90 4.32 -9.69
C PHE A 73 -0.62 4.79 -9.00
N GLY A 74 -0.68 5.82 -8.15
CA GLY A 74 0.51 6.36 -7.47
C GLY A 74 1.25 5.31 -6.64
N SER A 75 0.54 4.48 -5.87
CA SER A 75 1.14 3.45 -5.00
C SER A 75 1.49 2.15 -5.75
N LEU A 76 0.67 1.72 -6.71
CA LEU A 76 0.95 0.55 -7.55
C LEU A 76 2.12 0.78 -8.54
N ALA A 77 2.28 2.01 -9.06
CA ALA A 77 3.38 2.37 -9.94
C ALA A 77 4.71 2.59 -9.19
N THR A 78 4.70 2.58 -7.87
CA THR A 78 5.87 2.91 -7.05
C THR A 78 6.31 1.77 -6.16
N GLY A 79 5.46 0.81 -5.80
CA GLY A 79 5.86 -0.41 -5.09
C GLY A 79 6.81 -1.30 -5.91
N GLY A 80 8.12 -1.08 -5.80
CA GLY A 80 9.20 -1.99 -6.22
C GLY A 80 9.40 -2.24 -7.72
N LEU A 81 8.51 -1.76 -8.58
CA LEU A 81 8.52 -2.08 -10.01
C LEU A 81 8.54 -0.85 -10.93
N GLY A 82 8.38 0.34 -10.36
CA GLY A 82 8.26 1.58 -11.13
C GLY A 82 7.02 1.57 -12.04
N ILE A 83 6.80 2.69 -12.75
CA ILE A 83 5.69 2.85 -13.71
C ILE A 83 5.72 1.72 -14.76
N ALA A 84 6.91 1.27 -15.17
CA ALA A 84 7.09 0.21 -16.17
C ALA A 84 6.78 -1.20 -15.65
N GLY A 85 7.17 -1.56 -14.43
CA GLY A 85 6.87 -2.87 -13.86
C GLY A 85 5.49 -2.94 -13.23
N GLY A 86 4.94 -1.81 -12.78
CA GLY A 86 3.50 -1.65 -12.55
C GLY A 86 2.76 -1.98 -13.83
N ILE A 87 3.07 -1.29 -14.95
CA ILE A 87 2.49 -1.61 -16.26
C ILE A 87 2.77 -3.05 -16.71
N ALA A 88 3.91 -3.68 -16.38
CA ALA A 88 4.22 -5.06 -16.77
C ALA A 88 3.47 -6.13 -15.95
N ILE A 89 3.39 -5.99 -14.62
CA ILE A 89 2.45 -6.79 -13.79
C ILE A 89 1.05 -6.59 -14.31
N LEU A 90 0.67 -5.35 -14.61
CA LEU A 90 -0.66 -5.02 -15.09
C LEU A 90 -0.93 -5.67 -16.44
N THR A 91 -0.04 -5.54 -17.43
CA THR A 91 -0.22 -6.16 -18.74
C THR A 91 -0.30 -7.68 -18.65
N ALA A 92 0.47 -8.31 -17.76
CA ALA A 92 0.38 -9.75 -17.48
C ALA A 92 -0.87 -10.16 -16.66
N ALA A 93 -1.47 -9.23 -15.91
CA ALA A 93 -2.61 -9.49 -15.02
C ALA A 93 -3.97 -9.03 -15.57
N LEU A 94 -3.95 -8.32 -16.69
CA LEU A 94 -5.10 -7.71 -17.37
C LEU A 94 -5.68 -8.60 -18.46
N THR A 95 -4.91 -9.55 -18.97
CA THR A 95 -5.50 -10.73 -19.56
C THR A 95 -6.02 -11.58 -18.40
N PHE A 96 -7.32 -11.93 -18.41
CA PHE A 96 -7.86 -13.06 -17.65
C PHE A 96 -7.27 -14.39 -18.16
N SER A 97 -5.99 -14.40 -18.59
CA SER A 97 -5.25 -15.56 -19.03
C SER A 97 -4.39 -16.03 -17.87
N THR A 98 -4.45 -17.34 -17.60
CA THR A 98 -3.70 -18.10 -16.61
C THR A 98 -2.20 -18.18 -16.87
N GLU A 99 -1.62 -17.29 -17.69
CA GLU A 99 -0.19 -17.31 -18.02
C GLU A 99 0.54 -16.29 -17.13
N VAL A 100 1.00 -16.77 -15.98
CA VAL A 100 1.66 -15.97 -14.97
C VAL A 100 3.18 -15.96 -15.23
N ILE A 101 3.77 -14.78 -15.46
CA ILE A 101 5.22 -14.59 -15.46
C ILE A 101 5.64 -14.31 -14.01
N ILE A 102 6.09 -15.34 -13.27
CA ILE A 102 6.17 -15.37 -11.79
C ILE A 102 7.52 -14.91 -11.21
N ASP A 103 8.64 -14.97 -11.93
CA ASP A 103 9.95 -15.03 -11.26
C ASP A 103 10.51 -13.72 -10.66
N TYR A 104 10.10 -12.54 -11.14
CA TYR A 104 10.65 -11.26 -10.62
C TYR A 104 9.80 -10.63 -9.50
N THR A 105 8.53 -11.03 -9.44
CA THR A 105 7.48 -10.38 -8.65
C THR A 105 7.52 -10.77 -7.17
N LEU A 106 7.89 -12.02 -6.88
CA LEU A 106 7.83 -12.56 -5.53
C LEU A 106 8.99 -12.11 -4.64
N THR A 107 10.20 -11.99 -5.19
CA THR A 107 11.37 -11.48 -4.46
C THR A 107 11.20 -10.02 -4.04
N THR A 108 10.35 -9.27 -4.74
CA THR A 108 10.06 -7.86 -4.44
C THR A 108 8.89 -7.69 -3.46
N ALA A 109 7.93 -8.62 -3.48
CA ALA A 109 6.75 -8.65 -2.60
C ALA A 109 7.06 -9.04 -1.14
N ILE A 110 8.21 -9.67 -0.88
CA ILE A 110 8.69 -10.01 0.48
C ILE A 110 9.85 -9.07 0.83
N ASN A 111 9.63 -7.75 0.73
CA ASN A 111 10.58 -6.80 1.30
C ASN A 111 10.10 -6.39 2.68
N THR A 112 10.98 -6.52 3.66
CA THR A 112 10.78 -5.87 4.97
C THR A 112 10.77 -4.36 4.74
N TYR A 113 9.89 -3.65 5.46
CA TYR A 113 9.80 -2.19 5.41
C TYR A 113 11.20 -1.54 5.42
N ASN A 114 11.42 -0.61 4.50
CA ASN A 114 12.61 0.21 4.47
C ASN A 114 12.22 1.66 4.20
N TYR A 115 12.53 2.53 5.16
CA TYR A 115 12.23 3.96 5.07
C TYR A 115 12.71 4.59 3.76
N HIS A 116 13.97 4.35 3.37
CA HIS A 116 14.54 4.93 2.16
C HIS A 116 13.84 4.43 0.90
N LYS A 117 13.46 3.15 0.85
CA LYS A 117 12.70 2.59 -0.26
C LYS A 117 11.31 3.23 -0.34
N PHE A 118 10.59 3.32 0.78
CA PHE A 118 9.26 3.93 0.78
C PHE A 118 9.30 5.41 0.40
N VAL A 119 10.30 6.16 0.87
CA VAL A 119 10.52 7.55 0.46
C VAL A 119 10.83 7.67 -1.03
N ASP A 120 11.67 6.78 -1.58
CA ASP A 120 12.00 6.80 -3.00
C ASP A 120 10.80 6.49 -3.88
N ASP A 121 10.05 5.44 -3.50
CA ASP A 121 8.79 5.05 -4.12
C ASP A 121 7.79 6.22 -4.06
N SER A 122 7.70 6.93 -2.94
CA SER A 122 6.70 7.99 -2.78
C SER A 122 6.97 9.29 -3.53
N LYS A 123 8.17 9.49 -4.09
CA LYS A 123 8.50 10.72 -4.85
C LYS A 123 7.55 10.99 -6.00
N LYS A 124 6.95 9.94 -6.58
CA LYS A 124 6.01 10.04 -7.72
C LYS A 124 4.55 9.90 -7.32
N MET A 125 4.27 9.67 -6.04
CA MET A 125 2.91 9.59 -5.57
C MET A 125 2.28 10.98 -5.49
N LEU A 126 0.96 11.01 -5.45
CA LEU A 126 0.17 12.22 -5.29
C LEU A 126 0.60 13.00 -4.03
N THR A 127 0.55 14.33 -4.12
CA THR A 127 0.92 15.25 -3.04
C THR A 127 0.01 16.49 -3.05
N LEU A 128 0.13 17.33 -2.03
CA LEU A 128 -0.63 18.58 -1.92
C LEU A 128 -0.15 19.61 -2.97
N PRO A 129 -1.06 20.41 -3.55
CA PRO A 129 -0.67 21.53 -4.41
C PRO A 129 -0.01 22.65 -3.60
N ILE A 130 0.64 23.59 -4.30
CA ILE A 130 1.25 24.76 -3.65
C ILE A 130 0.19 25.65 -2.97
N PRO A 131 0.47 26.20 -1.78
CA PRO A 131 -0.40 27.17 -1.13
C PRO A 131 -0.73 28.34 -2.06
N GLN A 132 -1.93 28.88 -1.92
CA GLN A 132 -2.43 29.99 -2.73
C GLN A 132 -2.66 31.27 -1.93
N ASN A 133 -2.93 31.13 -0.63
CA ASN A 133 -3.09 32.25 0.29
C ASN A 133 -1.72 32.83 0.64
N GLU A 134 -1.52 34.11 0.34
CA GLU A 134 -0.29 34.84 0.64
C GLU A 134 -0.30 35.44 2.06
N ASP A 135 -1.46 35.66 2.68
CA ASP A 135 -1.57 36.31 4.00
C ASP A 135 -0.75 35.57 5.06
N GLY A 136 0.18 36.24 5.73
CA GLY A 136 0.95 35.61 6.80
C GLY A 136 2.05 36.52 7.34
N SER A 137 3.08 35.91 7.92
CA SER A 137 4.30 36.66 8.23
C SER A 137 4.97 37.15 6.94
N SER A 138 5.80 38.19 7.02
CA SER A 138 6.58 38.67 5.87
C SER A 138 7.45 37.59 5.21
N GLU A 139 7.94 36.61 5.98
CA GLU A 139 8.70 35.48 5.44
C GLU A 139 7.78 34.45 4.78
N TYR A 140 6.57 34.23 5.32
CA TYR A 140 5.56 33.38 4.70
C TYR A 140 5.15 33.93 3.33
N GLU A 141 4.75 35.21 3.28
CA GLU A 141 4.32 35.91 2.06
C GLU A 141 5.34 35.75 0.95
N LYS A 142 6.60 36.10 1.25
CA LYS A 142 7.73 36.00 0.32
C LYS A 142 7.93 34.59 -0.23
N ILE A 143 7.77 33.56 0.60
CA ILE A 143 7.94 32.17 0.16
C ILE A 143 6.77 31.74 -0.73
N VAL A 144 5.52 32.07 -0.37
CA VAL A 144 4.35 31.71 -1.18
C VAL A 144 4.39 32.41 -2.54
N GLU A 145 4.74 33.70 -2.57
CA GLU A 145 4.95 34.47 -3.81
C GLU A 145 6.02 33.81 -4.68
N TYR A 146 7.19 33.50 -4.10
CA TYR A 146 8.27 32.81 -4.82
C TYR A 146 7.83 31.46 -5.42
N LEU A 147 7.05 30.66 -4.69
CA LEU A 147 6.52 29.39 -5.19
C LEU A 147 5.60 29.60 -6.39
N LYS A 148 4.69 30.59 -6.32
CA LYS A 148 3.74 30.88 -7.40
C LYS A 148 4.44 31.37 -8.67
N GLU A 149 5.52 32.13 -8.53
CA GLU A 149 6.29 32.65 -9.67
C GLU A 149 7.26 31.61 -10.27
N SER A 150 7.83 30.74 -9.43
CA SER A 150 8.96 29.90 -9.84
C SER A 150 8.59 28.45 -10.15
N ILE A 151 7.47 27.94 -9.65
CA ILE A 151 7.02 26.59 -9.95
C ILE A 151 6.49 26.53 -11.39
N ASP A 152 7.08 25.63 -12.18
CA ASP A 152 6.58 25.32 -13.51
C ASP A 152 5.33 24.45 -13.37
N THR A 153 4.17 25.07 -13.54
CA THR A 153 2.87 24.41 -13.48
C THR A 153 2.67 23.42 -14.64
N GLU A 154 3.43 23.51 -15.73
CA GLU A 154 3.38 22.51 -16.79
C GLU A 154 4.10 21.20 -16.44
N LYS A 155 4.70 21.13 -15.23
CA LYS A 155 5.46 19.99 -14.72
C LYS A 155 4.96 19.54 -13.35
N PRO A 156 4.94 18.23 -13.05
CA PRO A 156 4.61 17.78 -11.71
C PRO A 156 5.57 18.34 -10.67
N LEU A 157 5.11 18.55 -9.43
CA LEU A 157 5.95 19.05 -8.34
C LEU A 157 7.18 18.17 -8.06
N PHE A 158 7.13 16.88 -8.38
CA PHE A 158 8.24 15.95 -8.18
C PHE A 158 9.35 16.02 -9.25
N THR A 159 9.20 16.83 -10.29
CA THR A 159 10.24 17.01 -11.32
C THR A 159 11.48 17.68 -10.73
N GLU A 160 12.66 17.38 -11.28
CA GLU A 160 13.92 17.93 -10.77
C GLU A 160 13.92 19.47 -10.73
N SER A 161 13.31 20.13 -11.73
CA SER A 161 13.18 21.59 -11.77
C SER A 161 12.34 22.11 -10.61
N ASN A 162 11.12 21.60 -10.42
CA ASN A 162 10.24 22.06 -9.34
C ASN A 162 10.78 21.68 -7.96
N GLN A 163 11.47 20.54 -7.84
CA GLN A 163 12.14 20.12 -6.63
C GLN A 163 13.31 21.04 -6.25
N LYS A 164 14.03 21.63 -7.22
CA LYS A 164 15.06 22.66 -6.95
C LYS A 164 14.43 23.96 -6.42
N VAL A 165 13.30 24.38 -7.00
CA VAL A 165 12.53 25.55 -6.53
C VAL A 165 12.07 25.35 -5.09
N LEU A 166 11.45 24.20 -4.80
CA LEU A 166 11.01 23.84 -3.45
C LEU A 166 12.18 23.77 -2.45
N GLN A 167 13.35 23.28 -2.88
CA GLN A 167 14.54 23.25 -2.04
C GLN A 167 15.03 24.67 -1.72
N HIS A 168 15.10 25.54 -2.73
CA HIS A 168 15.51 26.92 -2.55
C HIS A 168 14.55 27.68 -1.62
N ALA A 169 13.24 27.49 -1.79
CA ALA A 169 12.22 28.04 -0.89
C ALA A 169 12.47 27.59 0.56
N LEU A 170 12.70 26.28 0.77
CA LEU A 170 12.96 25.73 2.10
C LEU A 170 14.26 26.25 2.72
N ASP A 171 15.33 26.42 1.93
CA ASP A 171 16.63 26.92 2.41
C ASP A 171 16.57 28.40 2.80
N GLN A 172 15.71 29.18 2.16
CA GLN A 172 15.49 30.59 2.48
C GLN A 172 14.52 30.79 3.64
N PHE A 173 13.61 29.86 3.88
CA PHE A 173 12.52 30.06 4.82
C PHE A 173 12.99 29.99 6.28
N LYS A 174 12.79 31.08 7.02
CA LYS A 174 13.12 31.19 8.45
C LYS A 174 11.89 31.60 9.23
N ILE A 175 11.62 30.85 10.31
CA ILE A 175 10.56 31.18 11.25
C ILE A 175 11.13 32.19 12.24
N VAL A 176 10.83 33.47 12.04
CA VAL A 176 11.39 34.59 12.84
C VAL A 176 10.33 35.44 13.54
N THR A 177 9.05 35.17 13.30
CA THR A 177 7.95 35.96 13.90
C THR A 177 7.77 35.69 15.39
N ASP A 178 7.58 36.78 16.14
CA ASP A 178 7.22 36.74 17.56
C ASP A 178 5.71 36.54 17.79
N ASP A 179 4.89 36.76 16.75
CA ASP A 179 3.45 36.54 16.81
C ASP A 179 3.12 35.05 16.82
N SER A 180 2.37 34.60 17.83
CA SER A 180 2.08 33.19 18.04
C SER A 180 1.16 32.59 16.97
N LYS A 181 0.33 33.39 16.30
CA LYS A 181 -0.57 32.93 15.23
C LYS A 181 0.16 32.83 13.91
N GLU A 182 0.94 33.85 13.56
CA GLU A 182 1.81 33.82 12.38
C GLU A 182 2.82 32.66 12.47
N ARG A 183 3.38 32.44 13.67
CA ARG A 183 4.31 31.32 13.91
C ARG A 183 3.68 29.96 13.64
N ILE A 184 2.39 29.78 13.95
CA ILE A 184 1.66 28.56 13.58
C ILE A 184 1.66 28.41 12.06
N LYS A 185 1.26 29.46 11.33
CA LYS A 185 1.18 29.45 9.86
C LYS A 185 2.55 29.17 9.23
N ASP A 186 3.61 29.75 9.79
CA ASP A 186 4.99 29.49 9.38
C ASP A 186 5.40 28.01 9.58
N TYR A 187 5.09 27.41 10.73
CA TYR A 187 5.35 25.99 10.95
C TYR A 187 4.55 25.09 9.99
N VAL A 188 3.30 25.46 9.69
CA VAL A 188 2.49 24.72 8.71
C VAL A 188 3.10 24.82 7.31
N LEU A 189 3.54 26.00 6.87
CA LEU A 189 4.21 26.18 5.58
C LEU A 189 5.51 25.39 5.49
N ARG A 190 6.35 25.42 6.53
CA ARG A 190 7.60 24.66 6.54
C ARG A 190 7.34 23.16 6.52
N SER A 191 6.34 22.70 7.29
CA SER A 191 5.87 21.32 7.27
C SER A 191 5.41 20.90 5.87
N TYR A 192 4.64 21.74 5.18
CA TYR A 192 4.24 21.54 3.79
C TYR A 192 5.46 21.41 2.85
N LEU A 193 6.41 22.36 2.91
CA LEU A 193 7.62 22.33 2.07
C LEU A 193 8.42 21.05 2.29
N LEU A 194 8.60 20.64 3.55
CA LEU A 194 9.27 19.39 3.92
C LEU A 194 8.49 18.17 3.38
N PHE A 195 7.16 18.19 3.48
CA PHE A 195 6.29 17.12 3.00
C PHE A 195 6.41 16.91 1.48
N VAL A 196 6.29 17.97 0.68
CA VAL A 196 6.40 17.90 -0.79
C VAL A 196 7.83 17.67 -1.30
N ARG A 197 8.83 17.87 -0.42
CA ARG A 197 10.24 17.48 -0.63
C ARG A 197 10.55 16.05 -0.16
N ASN A 198 9.55 15.30 0.30
CA ASN A 198 9.68 13.93 0.81
C ASN A 198 10.55 13.82 2.08
N ARG A 199 10.64 14.88 2.88
CA ARG A 199 11.32 14.92 4.20
C ARG A 199 10.30 14.67 5.31
N TYR A 200 9.64 13.51 5.27
CA TYR A 200 8.44 13.23 6.08
C TYR A 200 8.68 13.27 7.59
N ARG A 201 9.83 12.81 8.09
CA ARG A 201 10.14 12.90 9.52
C ARG A 201 10.12 14.35 10.02
N GLU A 202 10.77 15.24 9.29
CA GLU A 202 10.85 16.66 9.64
C GLU A 202 9.52 17.37 9.40
N ALA A 203 8.81 17.02 8.32
CA ALA A 203 7.45 17.51 8.07
C ALA A 203 6.52 17.19 9.24
N LYS A 204 6.59 15.97 9.78
CA LYS A 204 5.85 15.53 10.97
C LYS A 204 6.20 16.37 12.21
N GLU A 205 7.48 16.60 12.46
CA GLU A 205 7.95 17.38 13.61
C GLU A 205 7.42 18.82 13.58
N ASP A 206 7.43 19.46 12.42
CA ASP A 206 6.89 20.83 12.30
C ASP A 206 5.36 20.86 12.30
N ALA A 207 4.71 19.86 11.72
CA ALA A 207 3.26 19.71 11.85
C ALA A 207 2.84 19.56 13.32
N GLN A 208 3.60 18.79 14.10
CA GLN A 208 3.35 18.61 15.53
C GLN A 208 3.49 19.92 16.31
N LYS A 209 4.53 20.72 16.04
CA LYS A 209 4.70 22.05 16.66
C LYS A 209 3.52 22.97 16.32
N ALA A 210 3.08 23.00 15.06
CA ALA A 210 1.91 23.76 14.66
C ALA A 210 0.63 23.29 15.38
N ILE A 211 0.45 21.97 15.54
CA ILE A 211 -0.69 21.37 16.26
C ILE A 211 -0.70 21.79 17.73
N GLU A 212 0.46 21.77 18.40
CA GLU A 212 0.61 22.14 19.81
C GLU A 212 0.27 23.61 20.03
N LEU A 213 0.89 24.51 19.26
CA LEU A 213 0.62 25.95 19.33
C LEU A 213 -0.85 26.28 19.00
N ALA A 214 -1.43 25.63 17.98
CA ALA A 214 -2.84 25.82 17.63
C ALA A 214 -3.78 25.33 18.74
N ARG A 215 -3.43 24.26 19.47
CA ARG A 215 -4.21 23.78 20.63
C ARG A 215 -4.19 24.79 21.77
N GLU A 216 -3.03 25.36 22.09
CA GLU A 216 -2.89 26.41 23.11
C GLU A 216 -3.79 27.62 22.83
N GLN A 217 -3.92 27.98 21.56
CA GLN A 217 -4.73 29.10 21.09
C GLN A 217 -6.17 28.72 20.73
N LYS A 218 -6.57 27.45 20.92
CA LYS A 218 -7.90 26.91 20.57
C LYS A 218 -8.29 27.11 19.10
N LEU A 219 -7.31 27.06 18.20
CA LEU A 219 -7.50 27.19 16.75
C LEU A 219 -7.73 25.83 16.08
N ARG A 220 -8.42 25.85 14.94
CA ARG A 220 -8.50 24.71 14.01
C ARG A 220 -7.11 24.44 13.43
N ARG A 221 -6.80 23.17 13.14
CA ARG A 221 -5.43 22.69 12.81
C ARG A 221 -5.44 21.50 11.84
N THR A 222 -6.35 21.52 10.90
CA THR A 222 -6.64 20.43 9.95
C THR A 222 -5.49 20.16 8.99
N LEU A 223 -4.85 21.19 8.40
CA LEU A 223 -3.73 21.01 7.48
C LEU A 223 -2.51 20.36 8.16
N PRO A 224 -1.98 20.86 9.30
CA PRO A 224 -0.89 20.18 9.98
C PRO A 224 -1.35 18.82 10.55
N ALA A 225 -2.60 18.64 10.98
CA ALA A 225 -3.09 17.32 11.38
C ALA A 225 -3.04 16.31 10.22
N PHE A 226 -3.39 16.74 9.01
CA PHE A 226 -3.26 15.91 7.80
C PHE A 226 -1.81 15.59 7.46
N ILE A 227 -0.92 16.59 7.43
CA ILE A 227 0.51 16.37 7.13
C ILE A 227 1.13 15.45 8.18
N TYR A 228 0.80 15.63 9.46
CA TYR A 228 1.20 14.74 10.54
C TYR A 228 0.69 13.32 10.28
N ALA A 229 -0.60 13.17 9.91
CA ALA A 229 -1.22 11.89 9.66
C ALA A 229 -0.49 11.10 8.55
N VAL A 230 -0.26 11.74 7.41
CA VAL A 230 0.39 11.09 6.26
C VAL A 230 1.88 10.85 6.52
N SER A 231 2.58 11.82 7.11
CA SER A 231 4.02 11.70 7.38
C SER A 231 4.35 10.60 8.39
N THR A 232 3.46 10.35 9.35
CA THR A 232 3.64 9.27 10.33
C THR A 232 3.54 7.87 9.70
N LEU A 233 2.86 7.71 8.55
CA LEU A 233 2.85 6.45 7.82
C LEU A 233 4.24 6.06 7.30
N TYR A 234 5.20 6.99 7.27
CA TYR A 234 6.60 6.73 6.95
C TYR A 234 7.44 6.36 8.17
N GLU A 235 6.88 6.17 9.36
CA GLU A 235 7.67 5.70 10.50
C GLU A 235 7.75 4.19 10.54
N GLU A 236 8.88 3.63 10.96
CA GLU A 236 9.03 2.17 11.06
C GLU A 236 7.91 1.55 11.91
N LYS A 237 7.58 2.20 13.02
CA LYS A 237 6.46 1.86 13.90
C LYS A 237 5.57 3.07 14.09
N PHE A 238 4.27 2.85 14.03
CA PHE A 238 3.27 3.87 14.31
C PHE A 238 2.01 3.23 14.90
N ASP A 239 1.28 3.99 15.69
CA ASP A 239 -0.04 3.60 16.18
C ASP A 239 -1.09 4.00 15.13
N TYR A 240 -1.54 3.02 14.35
CA TYR A 240 -2.51 3.24 13.29
C TYR A 240 -3.83 3.81 13.83
N ASP A 241 -4.30 3.32 14.97
CA ASP A 241 -5.59 3.71 15.53
C ASP A 241 -5.55 5.15 16.01
N GLN A 242 -4.50 5.50 16.77
CA GLN A 242 -4.29 6.88 17.18
C GLN A 242 -4.13 7.81 15.97
N LEU A 243 -3.41 7.37 14.94
CA LEU A 243 -3.15 8.15 13.74
C LEU A 243 -4.42 8.47 12.96
N THR A 244 -5.20 7.43 12.63
CA THR A 244 -6.41 7.54 11.81
C THR A 244 -7.52 8.24 12.57
N THR A 245 -7.78 7.85 13.82
CA THR A 245 -8.93 8.37 14.58
C THR A 245 -8.71 9.77 15.14
N ASN A 246 -7.47 10.18 15.43
CA ASN A 246 -7.22 11.49 16.03
C ASN A 246 -6.72 12.55 15.05
N TYR A 247 -5.90 12.19 14.07
CA TYR A 247 -5.27 13.16 13.17
C TYR A 247 -5.94 13.19 11.81
N PHE A 248 -6.04 12.05 11.13
CA PHE A 248 -6.68 12.00 9.82
C PHE A 248 -8.17 12.36 9.92
N ARG A 249 -8.93 11.70 10.81
CA ARG A 249 -10.35 12.01 11.05
C ARG A 249 -10.57 13.48 11.42
N TYR A 250 -9.73 14.05 12.30
CA TYR A 250 -9.84 15.46 12.67
C TYR A 250 -9.63 16.39 11.46
N ALA A 251 -8.64 16.10 10.62
CA ALA A 251 -8.36 16.88 9.43
C ALA A 251 -9.56 16.91 8.45
N ILE A 252 -10.31 15.81 8.37
CA ILE A 252 -11.51 15.72 7.53
C ILE A 252 -12.71 16.40 8.18
N LEU A 253 -13.02 16.06 9.44
CA LEU A 253 -14.31 16.42 10.05
C LEU A 253 -14.34 17.83 10.66
N ALA A 254 -13.19 18.46 10.89
CA ALA A 254 -13.13 19.84 11.39
C ALA A 254 -13.27 20.91 10.28
N GLU A 255 -13.20 20.50 9.01
CA GLU A 255 -13.56 21.30 7.83
C GLU A 255 -14.41 20.44 6.87
N PRO A 256 -15.65 20.07 7.23
CA PRO A 256 -16.43 19.04 6.52
C PRO A 256 -16.82 19.42 5.09
N ASP A 257 -16.81 20.72 4.78
CA ASP A 257 -17.18 21.28 3.46
C ASP A 257 -15.93 21.58 2.62
N ASN A 258 -14.74 21.13 3.07
CA ASN A 258 -13.49 21.35 2.36
C ASN A 258 -13.40 20.46 1.12
N ALA A 259 -13.37 21.11 -0.04
CA ALA A 259 -13.24 20.45 -1.34
C ALA A 259 -11.99 19.57 -1.48
N PHE A 260 -10.93 19.79 -0.67
CA PHE A 260 -9.72 18.96 -0.69
C PHE A 260 -9.89 17.59 -0.03
N ILE A 261 -10.98 17.33 0.68
CA ILE A 261 -11.21 16.06 1.38
C ILE A 261 -10.95 14.83 0.47
N PRO A 262 -11.49 14.74 -0.76
CA PRO A 262 -11.23 13.58 -1.62
C PRO A 262 -9.74 13.42 -1.96
N LEU A 263 -9.03 14.52 -2.23
CA LEU A 263 -7.57 14.51 -2.44
C LEU A 263 -6.84 13.99 -1.19
N MET A 264 -7.27 14.42 0.00
CA MET A 264 -6.72 13.96 1.27
C MET A 264 -6.91 12.46 1.45
N PHE A 265 -8.08 11.91 1.13
CA PHE A 265 -8.32 10.46 1.12
C PHE A 265 -7.38 9.75 0.14
N ALA A 266 -7.22 10.26 -1.08
CA ALA A 266 -6.34 9.65 -2.07
C ALA A 266 -4.88 9.59 -1.58
N ILE A 267 -4.34 10.72 -1.11
CA ILE A 267 -2.96 10.79 -0.59
C ILE A 267 -2.79 9.84 0.60
N TYR A 268 -3.71 9.86 1.56
CA TYR A 268 -3.62 9.04 2.77
C TYR A 268 -3.71 7.54 2.46
N LEU A 269 -4.70 7.14 1.66
CA LEU A 269 -4.93 5.73 1.30
C LEU A 269 -3.79 5.16 0.44
N ASP A 270 -3.17 5.96 -0.43
CA ASP A 270 -2.03 5.50 -1.22
C ASP A 270 -0.85 5.10 -0.32
N ARG A 271 -0.57 5.87 0.73
CA ARG A 271 0.49 5.55 1.72
C ARG A 271 0.07 4.39 2.61
N LEU A 272 -1.20 4.35 3.02
CA LEU A 272 -1.72 3.26 3.84
C LEU A 272 -1.61 1.91 3.11
N LEU A 273 -2.00 1.86 1.82
CA LEU A 273 -1.88 0.65 1.00
C LEU A 273 -0.44 0.19 0.84
N TYR A 274 0.52 1.11 0.69
CA TYR A 274 1.93 0.76 0.69
C TYR A 274 2.29 0.01 1.99
N ARG A 275 1.90 0.57 3.14
CA ARG A 275 2.17 -0.04 4.45
C ARG A 275 1.46 -1.37 4.68
N MET A 276 0.28 -1.57 4.09
CA MET A 276 -0.42 -2.87 4.12
C MET A 276 0.33 -3.98 3.38
N ASN A 277 1.32 -3.65 2.55
CA ASN A 277 2.18 -4.66 1.91
C ASN A 277 3.41 -5.02 2.77
N ASP A 278 3.72 -4.25 3.81
CA ASP A 278 4.97 -4.31 4.55
C ASP A 278 4.90 -5.12 5.86
N ASN A 279 4.46 -6.39 5.87
CA ASN A 279 4.36 -7.24 7.09
C ASN A 279 3.83 -6.50 8.35
N THR A 280 2.96 -5.51 8.15
CA THR A 280 2.33 -4.76 9.23
C THR A 280 1.05 -5.46 9.64
N ASP A 281 0.51 -5.12 10.81
CA ASP A 281 -0.80 -5.62 11.26
C ASP A 281 -1.98 -4.96 10.49
N LEU A 282 -1.70 -4.16 9.45
CA LEU A 282 -2.71 -3.50 8.65
C LEU A 282 -3.37 -4.47 7.66
N ASN A 283 -4.70 -4.39 7.55
CA ASN A 283 -5.55 -5.29 6.77
C ASN A 283 -6.85 -4.58 6.37
N HIS A 284 -7.85 -5.32 5.90
CA HIS A 284 -9.17 -4.80 5.48
C HIS A 284 -9.81 -3.92 6.57
N LYS A 285 -9.61 -4.23 7.86
CA LYS A 285 -10.15 -3.42 8.96
C LYS A 285 -9.57 -2.01 8.99
N SER A 286 -8.35 -1.83 8.47
CA SER A 286 -7.76 -0.51 8.30
C SER A 286 -8.55 0.30 7.26
N LEU A 287 -8.90 -0.31 6.11
CA LEU A 287 -9.78 0.35 5.14
C LEU A 287 -11.19 0.60 5.71
N ASP A 288 -11.70 -0.28 6.56
CA ASP A 288 -12.99 -0.07 7.25
C ASP A 288 -12.95 1.14 8.20
N LYS A 289 -11.86 1.40 8.92
CA LYS A 289 -11.75 2.62 9.75
C LYS A 289 -11.74 3.89 8.91
N VAL A 290 -11.09 3.86 7.73
CA VAL A 290 -11.13 4.99 6.80
C VAL A 290 -12.53 5.15 6.19
N LYS A 291 -13.24 4.04 5.92
CA LYS A 291 -14.66 4.02 5.51
C LYS A 291 -15.54 4.73 6.53
N GLU A 292 -15.38 4.43 7.81
CA GLU A 292 -16.16 5.07 8.89
C GLU A 292 -16.01 6.59 8.85
N ILE A 293 -14.78 7.10 8.66
CA ILE A 293 -14.53 8.54 8.52
C ILE A 293 -15.23 9.11 7.29
N ALA A 294 -15.17 8.43 6.14
CA ALA A 294 -15.87 8.88 4.93
C ALA A 294 -17.39 8.96 5.15
N MET A 295 -17.96 8.01 5.90
CA MET A 295 -19.40 7.99 6.20
C MET A 295 -19.85 9.15 7.11
N GLU A 296 -18.94 9.74 7.87
CA GLU A 296 -19.22 10.89 8.74
C GLU A 296 -19.21 12.24 8.01
N ILE A 297 -18.74 12.30 6.76
CA ILE A 297 -18.78 13.52 5.94
C ILE A 297 -20.25 13.94 5.76
N LYS A 298 -20.55 15.24 5.89
CA LYS A 298 -21.93 15.73 5.78
C LYS A 298 -22.33 16.04 4.34
N ASP A 299 -21.41 16.65 3.59
CA ASP A 299 -21.60 16.91 2.18
C ASP A 299 -21.67 15.58 1.41
N GLU A 300 -22.83 15.30 0.81
CA GLU A 300 -23.08 14.02 0.14
C GLU A 300 -22.20 13.84 -1.10
N GLU A 301 -21.81 14.93 -1.76
CA GLU A 301 -20.97 14.87 -2.96
C GLU A 301 -19.51 14.57 -2.58
N ILE A 302 -18.96 15.29 -1.61
CA ILE A 302 -17.62 15.02 -1.05
C ILE A 302 -17.56 13.60 -0.46
N LYS A 303 -18.65 13.15 0.20
CA LYS A 303 -18.79 11.77 0.70
C LYS A 303 -18.75 10.76 -0.44
N ALA A 304 -19.58 10.93 -1.47
CA ALA A 304 -19.60 10.07 -2.65
C ALA A 304 -18.18 9.92 -3.23
N GLN A 305 -17.50 11.05 -3.38
CA GLN A 305 -16.17 11.14 -3.93
C GLN A 305 -15.13 10.40 -3.09
N SER A 306 -15.15 10.61 -1.77
CA SER A 306 -14.26 9.94 -0.83
C SER A 306 -14.51 8.43 -0.77
N LEU A 307 -15.78 8.01 -0.83
CA LEU A 307 -16.16 6.60 -0.89
C LEU A 307 -15.77 5.93 -2.21
N MET A 308 -15.89 6.64 -3.34
CA MET A 308 -15.40 6.14 -4.64
C MET A 308 -13.87 5.95 -4.59
N ILE A 309 -13.14 6.95 -4.09
CA ILE A 309 -11.69 6.86 -3.87
C ILE A 309 -11.35 5.66 -2.99
N LEU A 310 -12.09 5.40 -1.92
CA LEU A 310 -11.89 4.24 -1.06
C LEU A 310 -12.21 2.91 -1.76
N LEU A 311 -13.31 2.85 -2.52
CA LEU A 311 -13.76 1.69 -3.29
C LEU A 311 -12.66 1.22 -4.24
N MET A 312 -12.00 2.16 -4.92
CA MET A 312 -10.85 1.90 -5.79
C MET A 312 -9.73 1.18 -5.05
N ARG A 313 -9.45 1.56 -3.80
CA ARG A 313 -8.38 0.94 -2.99
C ARG A 313 -8.76 -0.43 -2.47
N TYR A 314 -10.05 -0.69 -2.22
CA TYR A 314 -10.52 -2.05 -1.99
C TYR A 314 -10.25 -2.95 -3.21
N PHE A 315 -10.62 -2.52 -4.42
CA PHE A 315 -10.36 -3.29 -5.64
C PHE A 315 -8.87 -3.55 -5.88
N ILE A 316 -8.02 -2.53 -5.68
CA ILE A 316 -6.56 -2.69 -5.75
C ILE A 316 -6.11 -3.79 -4.79
N ARG A 317 -6.57 -3.76 -3.54
CA ARG A 317 -6.15 -4.75 -2.53
C ARG A 317 -6.69 -6.15 -2.84
N ILE A 318 -7.94 -6.28 -3.28
CA ILE A 318 -8.54 -7.54 -3.73
C ILE A 318 -7.70 -8.16 -4.84
N LYS A 319 -7.29 -7.37 -5.84
CA LYS A 319 -6.43 -7.84 -6.93
C LYS A 319 -5.06 -8.30 -6.44
N ILE A 320 -4.44 -7.55 -5.52
CA ILE A 320 -3.15 -7.93 -4.93
C ILE A 320 -3.25 -9.29 -4.22
N GLU A 321 -4.27 -9.51 -3.39
CA GLU A 321 -4.43 -10.80 -2.69
C GLU A 321 -4.72 -11.94 -3.67
N GLN A 322 -5.56 -11.72 -4.70
CA GLN A 322 -5.76 -12.70 -5.77
C GLN A 322 -4.44 -13.08 -6.46
N GLN A 323 -3.65 -12.09 -6.88
CA GLN A 323 -2.37 -12.33 -7.57
C GLN A 323 -1.36 -13.05 -6.69
N LYS A 324 -1.30 -12.69 -5.41
CA LYS A 324 -0.43 -13.36 -4.44
C LYS A 324 -0.82 -14.83 -4.29
N ILE A 325 -2.13 -15.15 -4.29
CA ILE A 325 -2.61 -16.52 -4.24
C ILE A 325 -2.14 -17.31 -5.46
N LEU A 326 -2.44 -16.80 -6.66
CA LEU A 326 -2.11 -17.48 -7.91
C LEU A 326 -0.59 -17.64 -8.09
N ALA A 327 0.19 -16.59 -7.87
CA ALA A 327 1.64 -16.61 -8.08
C ALA A 327 2.37 -17.59 -7.14
N LEU A 328 1.88 -17.77 -5.91
CA LEU A 328 2.47 -18.69 -4.95
C LEU A 328 2.02 -20.14 -5.16
N ALA A 329 0.73 -20.35 -5.47
CA ALA A 329 0.19 -21.70 -5.68
C ALA A 329 0.68 -22.33 -6.99
N GLU A 330 0.83 -21.52 -8.05
CA GLU A 330 1.26 -21.96 -9.37
C GLU A 330 2.77 -21.86 -9.57
N SER A 331 3.54 -21.59 -8.51
CA SER A 331 5.00 -21.49 -8.60
C SER A 331 5.63 -22.81 -9.06
N GLU A 332 6.49 -22.74 -10.07
CA GLU A 332 7.31 -23.88 -10.53
C GLU A 332 8.50 -24.18 -9.60
N ASN A 333 8.73 -23.35 -8.59
CA ASN A 333 9.85 -23.50 -7.67
C ASN A 333 9.47 -24.41 -6.49
N ASP A 334 10.03 -25.63 -6.47
CA ASP A 334 9.78 -26.62 -5.40
C ASP A 334 10.03 -26.05 -4.00
N ARG A 335 11.05 -25.21 -3.79
CA ARG A 335 11.30 -24.62 -2.46
C ARG A 335 10.17 -23.72 -1.99
N ILE A 336 9.47 -23.05 -2.91
CA ILE A 336 8.30 -22.23 -2.60
C ILE A 336 7.10 -23.16 -2.41
N LYS A 337 6.85 -24.06 -3.35
CA LYS A 337 5.67 -24.92 -3.37
C LYS A 337 5.62 -25.91 -2.20
N GLU A 338 6.74 -26.44 -1.77
CA GLU A 338 6.85 -27.41 -0.67
C GLU A 338 6.91 -26.75 0.71
N SER A 339 7.07 -25.42 0.78
CA SER A 339 7.22 -24.70 2.05
C SER A 339 5.88 -24.57 2.77
N PRO A 340 5.75 -25.00 4.04
CA PRO A 340 4.53 -24.79 4.84
C PRO A 340 4.18 -23.31 5.05
N LYS A 341 5.20 -22.43 5.00
CA LYS A 341 4.98 -20.97 5.08
C LYS A 341 4.19 -20.44 3.88
N THR A 342 4.35 -21.07 2.71
CA THR A 342 3.62 -20.68 1.51
C THR A 342 2.12 -20.93 1.69
N LEU A 343 1.76 -22.11 2.20
CA LEU A 343 0.37 -22.44 2.49
C LEU A 343 -0.26 -21.51 3.55
N ASP A 344 0.48 -21.17 4.61
CA ASP A 344 0.03 -20.19 5.61
C ASP A 344 -0.23 -18.80 5.00
N ILE A 345 0.67 -18.32 4.13
CA ILE A 345 0.48 -17.06 3.40
C ILE A 345 -0.76 -17.13 2.51
N LEU A 346 -0.94 -18.23 1.78
CA LEU A 346 -2.10 -18.43 0.90
C LEU A 346 -3.43 -18.41 1.65
N LYS A 347 -3.51 -19.13 2.78
CA LYS A 347 -4.71 -19.16 3.62
C LYS A 347 -5.04 -17.76 4.15
N ARG A 348 -4.06 -17.05 4.69
CA ARG A 348 -4.24 -15.66 5.16
C ARG A 348 -4.68 -14.71 4.05
N SER A 349 -4.10 -14.85 2.85
CA SER A 349 -4.47 -14.04 1.70
C SER A 349 -5.87 -14.34 1.18
N LEU A 350 -6.29 -15.60 1.20
CA LEU A 350 -7.65 -15.99 0.85
C LEU A 350 -8.69 -15.46 1.86
N GLU A 351 -8.37 -15.52 3.15
CA GLU A 351 -9.20 -14.91 4.21
C GLU A 351 -9.33 -13.40 4.01
N GLU A 352 -8.21 -12.72 3.77
CA GLU A 352 -8.17 -11.27 3.53
C GLU A 352 -8.96 -10.89 2.26
N TYR A 353 -8.80 -11.64 1.17
CA TYR A 353 -9.55 -11.47 -0.08
C TYR A 353 -11.07 -11.49 0.15
N LYS A 354 -11.55 -12.51 0.88
CA LYS A 354 -12.98 -12.64 1.22
C LYS A 354 -13.45 -11.49 2.11
N ALA A 355 -12.65 -11.13 3.11
CA ALA A 355 -12.98 -10.04 4.03
C ALA A 355 -13.11 -8.70 3.29
N LEU A 356 -12.20 -8.40 2.35
CA LEU A 356 -12.27 -7.20 1.52
C LEU A 356 -13.55 -7.14 0.67
N LEU A 357 -13.96 -8.26 0.06
CA LEU A 357 -15.23 -8.32 -0.68
C LEU A 357 -16.43 -8.01 0.22
N VAL A 358 -16.47 -8.61 1.41
CA VAL A 358 -17.53 -8.36 2.40
C VAL A 358 -17.53 -6.91 2.86
N SER A 359 -16.38 -6.34 3.21
CA SER A 359 -16.26 -4.94 3.67
C SER A 359 -16.62 -3.92 2.60
N MET A 360 -16.35 -4.24 1.32
CA MET A 360 -16.64 -3.39 0.18
C MET A 360 -18.11 -3.41 -0.24
N LYS A 361 -18.79 -4.55 -0.09
CA LYS A 361 -20.18 -4.76 -0.56
C LYS A 361 -21.17 -3.68 -0.10
N PRO A 362 -21.19 -3.22 1.17
CA PRO A 362 -22.11 -2.17 1.59
C PRO A 362 -21.89 -0.86 0.85
N ILE A 363 -20.64 -0.51 0.51
CA ILE A 363 -20.30 0.72 -0.20
C ILE A 363 -20.96 0.73 -1.58
N LEU A 364 -20.89 -0.39 -2.31
CA LEU A 364 -21.49 -0.54 -3.64
C LEU A 364 -23.00 -0.33 -3.68
N HIS A 365 -23.69 -0.52 -2.54
CA HIS A 365 -25.14 -0.37 -2.43
C HIS A 365 -25.55 0.95 -1.76
N MET A 366 -24.60 1.84 -1.48
CA MET A 366 -24.93 3.13 -0.87
C MET A 366 -25.63 4.02 -1.89
N LYS A 367 -26.75 4.62 -1.45
CA LYS A 367 -27.54 5.55 -2.26
C LYS A 367 -26.70 6.70 -2.82
N VAL A 368 -25.75 7.20 -2.03
CA VAL A 368 -24.85 8.30 -2.42
C VAL A 368 -23.96 7.96 -3.63
N LEU A 369 -23.74 6.67 -3.91
CA LEU A 369 -22.99 6.19 -5.06
C LEU A 369 -23.89 5.64 -6.17
N GLU A 370 -25.20 5.60 -5.96
CA GLU A 370 -26.12 4.89 -6.87
C GLU A 370 -26.09 5.48 -8.28
N GLU A 371 -26.03 6.81 -8.42
CA GLU A 371 -25.95 7.48 -9.72
C GLU A 371 -24.60 7.21 -10.41
N ALA A 372 -23.50 7.45 -9.71
CA ALA A 372 -22.15 7.18 -10.22
C ALA A 372 -21.96 5.70 -10.61
N ILE A 373 -22.56 4.76 -9.88
CA ILE A 373 -22.50 3.32 -10.17
C ILE A 373 -23.48 2.94 -11.30
N LYS A 374 -24.69 3.53 -11.37
CA LYS A 374 -25.66 3.26 -12.44
C LYS A 374 -25.14 3.71 -13.79
N GLU A 375 -24.52 4.88 -13.85
CA GLU A 375 -23.84 5.37 -15.05
C GLU A 375 -22.66 4.46 -15.45
N ASN A 376 -22.14 3.67 -14.50
CA ASN A 376 -20.92 2.87 -14.64
C ASN A 376 -21.11 1.42 -14.17
N ASN A 377 -21.99 0.67 -14.82
CA ASN A 377 -22.33 -0.73 -14.46
C ASN A 377 -21.12 -1.69 -14.35
N GLN A 378 -19.98 -1.30 -14.92
CA GLN A 378 -18.74 -2.05 -14.92
C GLN A 378 -18.15 -2.23 -13.53
N ILE A 379 -18.34 -1.29 -12.60
CA ILE A 379 -17.86 -1.43 -11.21
C ILE A 379 -18.52 -2.66 -10.55
N VAL A 380 -19.83 -2.80 -10.75
CA VAL A 380 -20.62 -3.94 -10.24
C VAL A 380 -20.21 -5.23 -10.96
N ILE A 381 -19.96 -5.19 -12.27
CA ILE A 381 -19.49 -6.35 -13.03
C ILE A 381 -18.11 -6.81 -12.54
N VAL A 382 -17.17 -5.89 -12.32
CA VAL A 382 -15.84 -6.21 -11.80
C VAL A 382 -15.94 -6.81 -10.39
N TYR A 383 -16.80 -6.25 -9.53
CA TYR A 383 -17.06 -6.84 -8.21
C TYR A 383 -17.62 -8.27 -8.31
N ALA A 384 -18.64 -8.48 -9.15
CA ALA A 384 -19.24 -9.80 -9.34
C ALA A 384 -18.22 -10.84 -9.82
N LYS A 385 -17.32 -10.47 -10.75
CA LYS A 385 -16.22 -11.34 -11.20
C LYS A 385 -15.28 -11.73 -10.07
N TYR A 386 -15.00 -10.82 -9.13
CA TYR A 386 -14.21 -11.16 -7.95
C TYR A 386 -14.99 -12.05 -6.97
N GLU A 387 -16.28 -11.78 -6.73
CA GLU A 387 -17.11 -12.70 -5.95
C GLU A 387 -17.09 -14.13 -6.56
N GLU A 388 -17.27 -14.27 -7.87
CA GLU A 388 -17.19 -15.54 -8.60
C GLU A 388 -15.82 -16.21 -8.49
N SER A 389 -14.74 -15.42 -8.51
CA SER A 389 -13.36 -15.92 -8.41
C SER A 389 -13.05 -16.56 -7.04
N THR A 390 -13.84 -16.28 -6.00
CA THR A 390 -13.63 -16.81 -4.65
C THR A 390 -13.52 -18.33 -4.64
N HIS A 391 -14.43 -19.01 -5.33
CA HIS A 391 -14.45 -20.48 -5.35
C HIS A 391 -13.24 -21.08 -6.07
N TYR A 392 -12.80 -20.44 -7.15
CA TYR A 392 -11.58 -20.85 -7.85
C TYR A 392 -10.35 -20.68 -6.97
N LEU A 393 -10.22 -19.55 -6.27
CA LEU A 393 -9.10 -19.32 -5.35
C LEU A 393 -9.10 -20.29 -4.16
N GLU A 394 -10.27 -20.63 -3.60
CA GLU A 394 -10.40 -21.68 -2.58
C GLU A 394 -9.85 -23.01 -3.08
N LYS A 395 -10.24 -23.41 -4.29
CA LYS A 395 -9.76 -24.65 -4.92
C LYS A 395 -8.24 -24.65 -5.11
N VAL A 396 -7.67 -23.54 -5.60
CA VAL A 396 -6.21 -23.40 -5.80
C VAL A 396 -5.45 -23.55 -4.48
N VAL A 397 -5.94 -22.95 -3.38
CA VAL A 397 -5.31 -23.10 -2.05
C VAL A 397 -5.44 -24.54 -1.53
N GLN A 398 -6.60 -25.17 -1.72
CA GLN A 398 -6.84 -26.55 -1.32
C GLN A 398 -5.94 -27.53 -2.09
N GLU A 399 -5.75 -27.35 -3.40
CA GLU A 399 -4.85 -28.20 -4.21
C GLU A 399 -3.40 -28.14 -3.71
N LEU A 400 -2.92 -26.97 -3.27
CA LEU A 400 -1.59 -26.86 -2.66
C LEU A 400 -1.52 -27.56 -1.30
N GLU A 401 -2.57 -27.44 -0.48
CA GLU A 401 -2.66 -28.14 0.81
C GLU A 401 -2.58 -29.65 0.62
N GLU A 402 -3.40 -30.21 -0.27
CA GLU A 402 -3.39 -31.64 -0.61
C GLU A 402 -2.02 -32.10 -1.15
N PHE A 403 -1.37 -31.26 -1.97
CA PHE A 403 0.00 -31.53 -2.45
C PHE A 403 1.01 -31.61 -1.30
N GLN A 404 0.99 -30.65 -0.36
CA GLN A 404 1.91 -30.62 0.77
C GLN A 404 1.66 -31.76 1.76
N GLU A 405 0.40 -32.14 2.00
CA GLU A 405 0.04 -33.31 2.81
C GLU A 405 0.56 -34.61 2.18
N ALA A 406 0.38 -34.78 0.86
CA ALA A 406 0.88 -35.94 0.13
C ALA A 406 2.41 -36.04 0.17
N LEU A 407 3.10 -34.91 0.06
CA LEU A 407 4.55 -34.83 0.19
C LEU A 407 5.02 -35.22 1.59
N HIS A 408 4.36 -34.72 2.63
CA HIS A 408 4.70 -35.05 4.02
C HIS A 408 4.55 -36.56 4.30
N MET A 409 3.43 -37.16 3.88
CA MET A 409 3.20 -38.60 4.00
C MET A 409 4.26 -39.43 3.26
N ARG A 410 4.75 -38.94 2.11
CA ARG A 410 5.82 -39.60 1.36
C ARG A 410 7.15 -39.58 2.11
N ILE A 411 7.52 -38.43 2.68
CA ILE A 411 8.75 -38.26 3.47
C ILE A 411 8.71 -39.16 4.71
N GLU A 412 7.60 -39.20 5.45
CA GLU A 412 7.46 -40.09 6.62
C GLU A 412 7.60 -41.58 6.26
N LYS A 413 7.09 -41.97 5.09
CA LYS A 413 7.22 -43.35 4.58
C LYS A 413 8.66 -43.69 4.18
N GLU A 414 9.39 -42.74 3.58
CA GLU A 414 10.80 -42.93 3.21
C GLU A 414 11.72 -42.95 4.45
N ASP A 415 11.45 -42.12 5.45
CA ASP A 415 12.18 -42.10 6.72
C ASP A 415 11.96 -43.40 7.53
N SER A 416 10.72 -43.90 7.60
CA SER A 416 10.42 -45.18 8.25
C SER A 416 11.11 -46.35 7.54
N ALA A 417 11.04 -46.42 6.20
CA ALA A 417 11.74 -47.44 5.43
C ALA A 417 13.27 -47.37 5.61
N THR A 418 13.84 -46.16 5.67
CA THR A 418 15.29 -45.97 5.89
C THR A 418 15.70 -46.37 7.31
N SER A 419 14.87 -46.08 8.31
CA SER A 419 15.06 -46.53 9.69
C SER A 419 15.05 -48.06 9.79
N ASP A 420 14.11 -48.71 9.11
CA ASP A 420 14.01 -50.17 9.07
C ASP A 420 15.24 -50.81 8.41
N ILE A 421 15.71 -50.27 7.28
CA ILE A 421 16.95 -50.73 6.62
C ILE A 421 18.16 -50.56 7.56
N LYS A 422 18.24 -49.44 8.27
CA LYS A 422 19.33 -49.17 9.24
C LYS A 422 19.27 -50.11 10.44
N ASN A 423 18.08 -50.49 10.89
CA ASN A 423 17.89 -51.48 11.96
C ASN A 423 18.23 -52.90 11.51
N ILE A 424 17.84 -53.28 10.29
CA ILE A 424 18.21 -54.57 9.68
C ILE A 424 19.73 -54.67 9.52
N SER A 425 20.41 -53.61 9.05
CA SER A 425 21.87 -53.63 8.89
C SER A 425 22.59 -53.75 10.24
N LYS A 426 22.13 -53.02 11.28
CA LYS A 426 22.65 -53.17 12.65
C LYS A 426 22.49 -54.60 13.18
N ASN A 427 21.32 -55.21 12.98
CA ASN A 427 21.05 -56.57 13.40
C ASN A 427 21.91 -57.60 12.65
N MET A 428 22.13 -57.41 11.34
CA MET A 428 23.05 -58.25 10.58
C MET A 428 24.50 -58.14 11.06
N VAL A 429 24.98 -56.95 11.43
CA VAL A 429 26.32 -56.76 12.01
C VAL A 429 26.44 -57.45 13.37
N LEU A 430 25.41 -57.37 14.23
CA LEU A 430 25.34 -58.08 15.51
C LEU A 430 25.36 -59.61 15.34
N ILE A 431 24.60 -60.13 14.37
CA ILE A 431 24.58 -61.57 14.08
C ILE A 431 25.94 -62.02 13.51
N GLY A 432 26.51 -61.27 12.57
CA GLY A 432 27.82 -61.57 11.99
C GLY A 432 28.95 -61.58 13.03
N THR A 433 28.97 -60.60 13.95
CA THR A 433 29.92 -60.57 15.07
C THR A 433 29.71 -61.71 16.06
N GLY A 434 28.47 -62.08 16.36
CA GLY A 434 28.15 -63.24 17.18
C GLY A 434 28.62 -64.57 16.56
N ILE A 435 28.39 -64.77 15.26
CA ILE A 435 28.87 -65.97 14.52
C ILE A 435 30.40 -66.01 14.50
N PHE A 436 31.07 -64.88 14.28
CA PHE A 436 32.53 -64.79 14.29
C PHE A 436 33.12 -65.15 15.66
N LEU A 437 32.54 -64.65 16.76
CA LEU A 437 32.95 -65.01 18.13
C LEU A 437 32.74 -66.51 18.41
N LEU A 438 31.61 -67.09 17.98
CA LEU A 438 31.37 -68.53 18.10
C LEU A 438 32.41 -69.36 17.33
N LEU A 439 32.77 -68.95 16.12
CA LEU A 439 33.82 -69.62 15.34
C LEU A 439 35.18 -69.54 16.05
N LEU A 440 35.54 -68.39 16.63
CA LEU A 440 36.77 -68.25 17.42
C LEU A 440 36.77 -69.16 18.65
N ILE A 441 35.63 -69.28 19.34
CA ILE A 441 35.48 -70.20 20.49
C ILE A 441 35.65 -71.65 20.04
N VAL A 442 35.02 -72.06 18.93
CA VAL A 442 35.13 -73.43 18.39
C VAL A 442 36.56 -73.74 17.94
N ILE A 443 37.23 -72.81 17.24
CA ILE A 443 38.64 -72.96 16.84
C ILE A 443 39.54 -73.07 18.07
N GLY A 444 39.35 -72.18 19.05
CA GLY A 444 40.07 -72.19 20.32
C GLY A 444 39.88 -73.50 21.09
N TRP A 445 38.65 -74.00 21.17
CA TRP A 445 38.34 -75.30 21.79
C TRP A 445 39.01 -76.45 21.04
N ARG A 446 38.93 -76.48 19.71
CA ARG A 446 39.58 -77.51 18.89
C ARG A 446 41.10 -77.53 19.09
N TRP A 447 41.71 -76.36 19.18
CA TRP A 447 43.14 -76.20 19.46
C TRP A 447 43.51 -76.69 20.88
N LEU A 448 42.66 -76.41 21.87
CA LEU A 448 42.84 -76.92 23.24
C LEU A 448 42.76 -78.45 23.31
N VAL A 449 41.79 -79.04 22.61
CA VAL A 449 41.60 -80.50 22.54
C VAL A 449 42.74 -81.19 21.78
N SER A 450 43.27 -80.60 20.71
CA SER A 450 44.41 -81.19 19.99
C SER A 450 45.68 -81.15 20.84
N ARG A 451 45.88 -80.11 21.65
CA ARG A 451 47.02 -79.99 22.57
C ARG A 451 47.01 -81.06 23.66
N ASN A 452 45.83 -81.40 24.21
CA ASN A 452 45.69 -82.46 25.21
C ASN A 452 45.86 -83.89 24.65
N LYS A 453 45.89 -84.09 23.33
CA LYS A 453 46.23 -85.40 22.72
C LYS A 453 47.74 -85.59 22.49
N MET A 454 48.55 -84.55 22.72
CA MET A 454 50.01 -84.59 22.57
C MET A 454 50.75 -84.61 23.93
N SER A 455 50.02 -84.70 25.03
CA SER A 455 50.52 -85.07 26.37
C SER A 455 50.04 -86.45 26.73
#